data_AF-A0AA90H9G6-F1
#
_entry.id   AF-A0AA90H9G6-F1
#
_cell.length_a   1.000
_cell.length_b   1.000
_cell.length_c   1.000
_cell.angle_alpha   90.00
_cell.angle_beta   90.00
_cell.angle_gamma   90.00
#
_symmetry.space_group_name_H-M   'P 1'
#
loop_
_entity.id
_entity.type
_entity.pdbx_description
1 polymer ?
#
loop_
_entity_poly.entity_id
_entity_poly.type
_entity_poly.pdbx_seq_one_letter_code
_entity_poly.pdbx_strand_id
1 'polypeptide(L)'
;MSDTSANGTAGDDFSSMTRDIADVPAVEVITTVAVHLMSAAAVNLGLAEEGDQHKDLDEARKLITSLAGLVTAGAPEIGSYHAGPLRDGLKSLQLAFREQSSVPDEPGHGPGEKFTGPVYG
;
A
#
# COMPACT_ATOMS: atom_id res chain seq x y z
N MET A 1 1.88 -47.32 19.51
CA MET A 1 0.98 -46.51 18.65
C MET A 1 1.40 -45.06 18.78
N SER A 2 2.28 -44.60 17.90
CA SER A 2 2.61 -43.20 17.62
C SER A 2 3.70 -43.26 16.55
N ASP A 3 3.39 -42.79 15.35
CA ASP A 3 4.36 -42.03 14.58
C ASP A 3 3.63 -41.07 13.64
N THR A 4 3.73 -39.82 14.07
CA THR A 4 3.44 -38.52 13.48
C THR A 4 3.57 -38.43 11.95
N SER A 5 2.43 -38.19 11.27
CA SER A 5 2.37 -37.59 9.93
C SER A 5 2.19 -36.07 10.08
N ALA A 6 3.29 -35.31 10.18
CA ALA A 6 3.23 -33.84 10.31
C ALA A 6 4.10 -33.09 9.29
N ASN A 7 4.54 -33.74 8.22
CA ASN A 7 5.51 -33.16 7.27
C ASN A 7 4.98 -32.96 5.84
N GLY A 8 3.68 -33.14 5.60
CA GLY A 8 3.07 -33.14 4.25
C GLY A 8 2.29 -31.89 3.87
N THR A 9 2.14 -30.88 4.74
CA THR A 9 1.19 -29.77 4.51
C THR A 9 1.84 -28.48 4.00
N ALA A 10 3.05 -28.13 4.44
CA ALA A 10 3.66 -26.83 4.10
C ALA A 10 4.19 -26.75 2.64
N GLY A 11 4.69 -27.86 2.10
CA GLY A 11 5.17 -27.90 0.71
C GLY A 11 4.05 -27.87 -0.32
N ASP A 12 2.92 -28.50 0.00
CA ASP A 12 1.73 -28.56 -0.86
C ASP A 12 1.02 -27.20 -0.93
N ASP A 13 0.97 -26.45 0.17
CA ASP A 13 0.33 -25.13 0.26
C ASP A 13 1.13 -24.02 -0.46
N PHE A 14 2.46 -24.08 -0.44
CA PHE A 14 3.27 -23.17 -1.24
C PHE A 14 3.17 -23.48 -2.74
N SER A 15 3.11 -24.76 -3.10
CA SER A 15 2.94 -25.18 -4.48
C SER A 15 1.55 -24.83 -5.04
N SER A 16 0.50 -24.82 -4.23
CA SER A 16 -0.83 -24.37 -4.64
C SER A 16 -0.84 -22.87 -4.88
N MET A 17 -0.35 -22.06 -3.93
CA MET A 17 -0.22 -20.60 -4.09
C MET A 17 0.59 -20.20 -5.34
N THR A 18 1.64 -20.97 -5.66
CA THR A 18 2.46 -20.74 -6.86
C THR A 18 1.68 -20.94 -8.15
N ARG A 19 0.77 -21.93 -8.20
CA ARG A 19 -0.11 -22.12 -9.37
C ARG A 19 -1.15 -21.01 -9.45
N ASP A 20 -1.74 -20.66 -8.31
CA ASP A 20 -2.78 -19.64 -8.25
C ASP A 20 -2.24 -18.27 -8.71
N ILE A 21 -1.02 -17.89 -8.33
CA ILE A 21 -0.42 -16.62 -8.74
C ILE A 21 0.08 -16.62 -10.19
N ALA A 22 0.38 -17.80 -10.77
CA ALA A 22 0.92 -17.90 -12.12
C ALA A 22 -0.07 -17.44 -13.19
N ASP A 23 -1.37 -17.54 -12.90
CA ASP A 23 -2.45 -17.15 -13.81
C ASP A 23 -2.91 -15.69 -13.61
N VAL A 24 -2.33 -14.95 -12.64
CA VAL A 24 -2.71 -13.57 -12.34
C VAL A 24 -1.88 -12.57 -13.17
N PRO A 25 -2.51 -11.69 -13.96
CA PRO A 25 -1.80 -10.65 -14.69
C PRO A 25 -1.02 -9.71 -13.76
N ALA A 26 0.19 -9.29 -14.18
CA ALA A 26 1.01 -8.37 -13.40
C ALA A 26 0.29 -7.07 -13.03
N VAL A 27 -0.54 -6.54 -13.94
CA VAL A 27 -1.36 -5.35 -13.67
C VAL A 27 -2.29 -5.56 -12.47
N GLU A 28 -2.91 -6.73 -12.35
CA GLU A 28 -3.82 -7.07 -11.26
C GLU A 28 -3.07 -7.20 -9.93
N VAL A 29 -1.90 -7.84 -9.93
CA VAL A 29 -1.04 -7.93 -8.74
C VAL A 29 -0.64 -6.54 -8.26
N ILE A 30 -0.15 -5.69 -9.17
CA ILE A 30 0.29 -4.32 -8.84
C ILE A 30 -0.88 -3.50 -8.28
N THR A 31 -2.04 -3.52 -8.94
CA THR A 31 -3.19 -2.73 -8.50
C THR A 31 -3.74 -3.22 -7.16
N THR A 32 -3.76 -4.53 -6.94
CA THR A 32 -4.23 -5.12 -5.68
C THR A 32 -3.33 -4.76 -4.51
N VAL A 33 -2.00 -4.89 -4.68
CA VAL A 33 -1.03 -4.48 -3.66
C VAL A 33 -1.10 -2.97 -3.39
N ALA A 34 -1.27 -2.14 -4.43
CA ALA A 34 -1.43 -0.70 -4.27
C ALA A 34 -2.68 -0.35 -3.45
N VAL A 35 -3.81 -1.03 -3.68
CA VAL A 35 -5.04 -0.86 -2.88
C VAL A 35 -4.82 -1.31 -1.44
N HIS A 36 -4.14 -2.43 -1.19
CA HIS A 36 -3.82 -2.85 0.17
C HIS A 36 -2.94 -1.85 0.93
N LEU A 37 -1.92 -1.29 0.28
CA LEU A 37 -1.10 -0.22 0.86
C LEU A 37 -1.95 1.03 1.15
N MET A 38 -2.86 1.39 0.25
CA MET A 38 -3.76 2.53 0.41
C MET A 38 -4.71 2.34 1.60
N SER A 39 -5.37 1.18 1.71
CA SER A 39 -6.25 0.86 2.83
C SER A 39 -5.50 0.81 4.15
N ALA A 40 -4.33 0.19 4.19
CA ALA A 40 -3.49 0.15 5.39
C ALA A 40 -3.06 1.56 5.81
N ALA A 41 -2.65 2.41 4.86
CA ALA A 41 -2.31 3.81 5.15
C ALA A 41 -3.52 4.58 5.69
N ALA A 42 -4.70 4.40 5.11
CA ALA A 42 -5.93 5.06 5.58
C ALA A 42 -6.30 4.66 7.02
N VAL A 43 -6.16 3.38 7.38
CA VAL A 43 -6.34 2.90 8.76
C VAL A 43 -5.35 3.56 9.70
N ASN A 44 -4.06 3.58 9.34
CA ASN A 44 -3.00 4.18 10.17
C ASN A 44 -3.09 5.72 10.23
N LEU A 45 -3.77 6.37 9.29
CA LEU A 45 -4.13 7.79 9.36
C LEU A 45 -5.33 8.06 10.28
N GLY A 46 -6.01 7.02 10.76
CA GLY A 46 -7.24 7.13 11.53
C GLY A 46 -8.47 7.50 10.71
N LEU A 47 -8.48 7.21 9.40
CA LEU A 47 -9.60 7.52 8.50
C LEU A 47 -10.70 6.45 8.49
N ALA A 48 -10.47 5.31 9.15
CA ALA A 48 -11.43 4.22 9.27
C ALA A 48 -12.41 4.42 10.44
N GLU A 49 -13.46 3.59 10.50
CA GLU A 49 -14.32 3.51 11.70
C GLU A 49 -13.47 3.17 12.93
N GLU A 50 -13.73 3.82 14.06
CA GLU A 50 -12.89 3.74 15.27
C GLU A 50 -11.42 4.15 15.04
N GLY A 51 -11.16 4.99 14.02
CA GLY A 51 -9.84 5.28 13.49
C GLY A 51 -8.80 5.81 14.50
N ASP A 52 -9.22 6.51 15.55
CA ASP A 52 -8.31 6.97 16.61
C ASP A 52 -7.60 5.80 17.33
N GLN A 53 -8.22 4.61 17.39
CA GLN A 53 -7.62 3.43 18.03
C GLN A 53 -6.47 2.82 17.21
N HIS A 54 -6.48 3.06 15.89
CA HIS A 54 -5.52 2.48 14.95
C HIS A 54 -4.60 3.51 14.32
N LYS A 55 -4.65 4.77 14.78
CA LYS A 55 -3.82 5.86 14.26
C LYS A 55 -2.36 5.68 14.65
N ASP A 56 -1.51 5.50 13.64
CA ASP A 56 -0.06 5.43 13.74
C ASP A 56 0.56 6.15 12.52
N LEU A 57 1.01 7.39 12.74
CA LEU A 57 1.58 8.21 11.66
C LEU A 57 2.95 7.69 11.19
N ASP A 58 3.70 6.96 12.03
CA ASP A 58 4.98 6.40 11.60
C ASP A 58 4.76 5.25 10.62
N GLU A 59 3.76 4.39 10.88
CA GLU A 59 3.34 3.35 9.95
C GLU A 59 2.70 3.93 8.68
N ALA A 60 1.82 4.93 8.82
CA ALA A 60 1.22 5.62 7.67
C ALA A 60 2.30 6.20 6.74
N ARG A 61 3.35 6.82 7.29
CA ARG A 61 4.46 7.38 6.51
C ARG A 61 5.16 6.31 5.66
N LYS A 62 5.43 5.13 6.22
CA LYS A 62 6.09 4.01 5.53
C LYS A 62 5.23 3.48 4.38
N LEU A 63 3.92 3.32 4.64
CA LEU A 63 2.96 2.81 3.67
C LEU A 63 2.74 3.79 2.52
N ILE A 64 2.53 5.08 2.81
CA ILE A 64 2.37 6.13 1.79
C ILE A 64 3.64 6.26 0.95
N THR A 65 4.83 6.21 1.58
CA THR A 65 6.10 6.28 0.84
C THR A 65 6.30 5.08 -0.07
N SER A 66 5.95 3.88 0.40
CA SER A 66 6.01 2.64 -0.40
C SER A 66 5.03 2.69 -1.57
N LEU A 67 3.79 3.13 -1.32
CA LEU A 67 2.77 3.31 -2.35
C LEU A 67 3.22 4.33 -3.40
N ALA A 68 3.80 5.46 -2.99
CA ALA A 68 4.31 6.46 -3.91
C ALA A 68 5.42 5.92 -4.82
N GLY A 69 6.33 5.10 -4.28
CA GLY A 69 7.35 4.41 -5.07
C GLY A 69 6.73 3.44 -6.07
N LEU A 70 5.79 2.60 -5.61
CA LEU A 70 5.08 1.64 -6.45
C LEU A 70 4.30 2.31 -7.58
N VAL A 71 3.52 3.35 -7.29
CA VAL A 71 2.70 4.06 -8.28
C VAL A 71 3.58 4.82 -9.27
N THR A 72 4.67 5.43 -8.82
CA THR A 72 5.58 6.17 -9.70
C THR A 72 6.29 5.23 -10.68
N ALA A 73 6.80 4.10 -10.19
CA ALA A 73 7.47 3.12 -11.03
C ALA A 73 6.49 2.31 -11.90
N GLY A 74 5.32 1.96 -11.36
CA GLY A 74 4.35 1.07 -12.01
C GLY A 74 3.40 1.76 -12.98
N ALA A 75 3.18 3.08 -12.88
CA ALA A 75 2.22 3.77 -13.73
C ALA A 75 2.45 3.61 -15.26
N PRO A 76 3.69 3.63 -15.79
CA PRO A 76 3.94 3.35 -17.20
C PRO A 76 3.54 1.92 -17.62
N GLU A 77 3.67 0.96 -16.71
CA GLU A 77 3.44 -0.47 -16.97
C GLU A 77 1.95 -0.85 -16.93
N ILE A 78 1.17 -0.20 -16.07
CA ILE A 78 -0.26 -0.51 -15.88
C ILE A 78 -1.19 0.41 -16.69
N GLY A 79 -0.66 1.42 -17.36
CA GLY A 79 -1.43 2.37 -18.17
C GLY A 79 -2.27 3.37 -17.35
N SER A 80 -2.72 4.43 -18.02
CA SER A 80 -3.41 5.56 -17.37
C SER A 80 -4.74 5.18 -16.71
N TYR A 81 -5.46 4.20 -17.27
CA TYR A 81 -6.75 3.74 -16.75
C TYR A 81 -6.61 3.18 -15.32
N HIS A 82 -5.59 2.36 -15.06
CA HIS A 82 -5.34 1.80 -13.74
C HIS A 82 -4.53 2.75 -12.85
N ALA A 83 -3.59 3.50 -13.42
CA ALA A 83 -2.72 4.39 -12.64
C ALA A 83 -3.42 5.66 -12.12
N GLY A 84 -4.43 6.17 -12.83
CA GLY A 84 -5.14 7.40 -12.47
C GLY A 84 -5.73 7.35 -11.06
N PRO A 85 -6.65 6.39 -10.77
CA PRO A 85 -7.24 6.26 -9.43
C PRO A 85 -6.21 6.05 -8.31
N LEU A 86 -5.10 5.36 -8.58
CA LEU A 86 -4.04 5.15 -7.60
C LEU A 86 -3.29 6.44 -7.27
N ARG A 87 -3.04 7.30 -8.26
CA ARG A 87 -2.42 8.62 -8.05
C ARG A 87 -3.34 9.54 -7.26
N ASP A 88 -4.63 9.53 -7.57
CA ASP A 88 -5.62 10.35 -6.87
C ASP A 88 -5.74 9.91 -5.40
N GLY A 89 -5.87 8.61 -5.15
CA GLY A 89 -5.91 8.07 -3.79
C GLY A 89 -4.62 8.31 -3.00
N LEU A 90 -3.45 8.17 -3.65
CA LEU A 90 -2.16 8.52 -3.04
C LEU A 90 -2.10 10.00 -2.64
N LYS A 91 -2.52 10.91 -3.53
CA LYS A 91 -2.58 12.35 -3.23
C LYS A 91 -3.50 12.63 -2.04
N SER A 92 -4.67 12.01 -1.97
CA SER A 92 -5.59 12.14 -0.84
C SER A 92 -4.95 11.68 0.48
N LEU A 93 -4.22 10.56 0.48
CA LEU A 93 -3.50 10.10 1.68
C LEU A 93 -2.38 11.05 2.10
N GLN A 94 -1.64 11.62 1.15
CA GLN A 94 -0.57 12.58 1.44
C GLN A 94 -1.13 13.86 2.08
N LEU A 95 -2.25 14.37 1.58
CA LEU A 95 -2.94 15.52 2.16
C LEU A 95 -3.48 15.20 3.56
N ALA A 96 -4.16 14.06 3.73
CA ALA A 96 -4.66 13.62 5.03
C ALA A 96 -3.54 13.44 6.05
N PHE A 97 -2.38 12.89 5.65
CA PHE A 97 -1.21 12.80 6.52
C PHE A 97 -0.77 14.18 7.01
N ARG A 98 -0.70 15.15 6.09
CA ARG A 98 -0.27 16.52 6.42
C ARG A 98 -1.24 17.18 7.39
N GLU A 99 -2.54 16.95 7.23
CA GLU A 99 -3.58 17.46 8.14
C GLU A 99 -3.50 16.81 9.53
N GLN A 100 -3.19 15.52 9.59
CA GLN A 100 -3.14 14.75 10.83
C GLN A 100 -1.83 14.91 11.61
N SER A 101 -0.76 15.41 10.97
CA SER A 101 0.54 15.63 11.59
C SER A 101 0.54 16.90 12.44
N SER A 102 0.96 16.79 13.70
CA SER A 102 1.16 17.94 14.59
C SER A 102 2.39 18.77 14.22
N VAL A 103 3.35 18.18 13.51
CA VAL A 103 4.54 18.83 12.98
C VAL A 103 4.56 18.59 11.46
N PRO A 104 4.11 19.56 10.66
CA PRO A 104 4.09 19.40 9.21
C PRO A 104 5.51 19.23 8.66
N ASP A 105 5.67 18.29 7.72
CA ASP A 105 6.89 18.22 6.92
C ASP A 105 6.98 19.45 6.00
N GLU A 106 8.20 19.88 5.71
CA GLU A 106 8.45 20.89 4.68
C GLU A 106 7.96 20.41 3.30
N PRO A 107 7.53 21.31 2.39
CA PRO A 107 7.11 20.92 1.05
C PRO A 107 8.19 20.11 0.31
N GLY A 108 7.80 18.94 -0.21
CA GLY A 108 8.72 17.98 -0.86
C GLY A 108 9.29 16.92 0.09
N HIS A 109 9.05 17.04 1.39
CA HIS A 109 9.55 16.13 2.42
C HIS A 109 8.45 15.31 3.11
N GLY A 110 7.18 15.51 2.73
CA GLY A 110 6.07 14.68 3.17
C GLY A 110 6.19 13.22 2.71
N PRO A 111 5.40 12.30 3.29
CA PRO A 111 5.41 10.89 2.89
C PRO A 111 5.19 10.73 1.39
N GLY A 112 6.12 10.04 0.71
CA GLY A 112 6.06 9.82 -0.73
C GLY A 112 6.40 11.03 -1.62
N GLU A 113 6.54 12.25 -1.09
CA GLU A 113 6.76 13.46 -1.91
C GLU A 113 8.09 13.48 -2.66
N LYS A 114 9.07 12.68 -2.21
CA LYS A 114 10.30 12.45 -2.97
C LYS A 114 10.04 11.87 -4.38
N PHE A 115 8.91 11.19 -4.57
CA PHE A 115 8.51 10.61 -5.85
C PHE A 115 7.45 11.44 -6.58
N THR A 116 6.51 12.03 -5.84
CA THR A 116 5.35 12.74 -6.41
C THR A 116 5.56 14.24 -6.57
N GLY A 117 6.59 14.79 -5.94
CA GLY A 117 6.69 16.23 -5.67
C GLY A 117 5.78 16.67 -4.51
N PRO A 118 5.86 17.95 -4.11
CA PRO A 118 5.02 18.51 -3.05
C PRO A 118 3.53 18.41 -3.39
N VAL A 119 2.70 18.07 -2.39
CA VAL A 119 1.24 18.13 -2.54
C VAL A 119 0.66 19.42 -1.97
N TYR A 120 -0.25 20.02 -2.74
CA TYR A 120 -1.01 21.19 -2.34
C TYR A 120 -2.50 20.84 -2.28
N GLY A 121 -3.13 21.23 -1.19
CA GLY A 121 -4.58 21.12 -0.94
C GLY A 121 -5.24 22.49 -1.07
#